data_AF-A0AAW4HJH6-F1
#
_entry.id   AF-A0AAW4HJH6-F1
#
_cell.length_a   1.000
_cell.length_b   1.000
_cell.length_c   1.000
_cell.angle_alpha   90.00
_cell.angle_beta   90.00
_cell.angle_gamma   90.00
#
_symmetry.space_group_name_H-M   'P 1'
#
loop_
_entity.id
_entity.type
_entity.pdbx_description
1 polymer ?
#
loop_
_entity_poly.entity_id
_entity_poly.type
_entity_poly.pdbx_seq_one_letter_code
_entity_poly.pdbx_strand_id
1 'polypeptide(L)'
;PIHYALNIDQLFIDADDDFLTLTVRINVPGLKARNLGTVQILGTATKAVAQPQLMIAARDDHHGSDDQAWVKAYFDLPAIGE
;
A
#
# COMPACT_ATOMS: atom_id res chain seq x y z
N PRO A 1 -2.29 -19.83 -0.33
CA PRO A 1 -1.74 -18.64 -1.03
C PRO A 1 -2.78 -17.52 -1.05
N ILE A 2 -2.37 -16.32 -0.68
CA ILE A 2 -3.21 -15.11 -0.68
C ILE A 2 -2.98 -14.38 -2.00
N HIS A 3 -4.08 -13.93 -2.61
CA HIS A 3 -4.07 -13.07 -3.79
C HIS A 3 -5.21 -12.05 -3.68
N TYR A 4 -4.87 -10.81 -3.32
CA TYR A 4 -5.82 -9.71 -3.25
C TYR A 4 -5.47 -8.66 -4.31
N ALA A 5 -6.51 -8.04 -4.86
CA ALA A 5 -6.41 -6.89 -5.74
C ALA A 5 -7.26 -5.77 -5.15
N LEU A 6 -6.68 -4.57 -5.06
CA LEU A 6 -7.33 -3.38 -4.54
C LEU A 6 -7.20 -2.26 -5.58
N ASN A 7 -8.33 -1.76 -6.06
CA ASN A 7 -8.36 -0.51 -6.82
C ASN A 7 -8.14 0.66 -5.84
N ILE A 8 -7.23 1.56 -6.19
CA ILE A 8 -6.84 2.74 -5.40
C ILE A 8 -7.08 4.04 -6.18
N ASP A 9 -7.88 3.99 -7.23
CA ASP A 9 -8.31 5.18 -7.97
C ASP A 9 -8.88 6.21 -7.01
N GLN A 10 -8.45 7.46 -7.16
CA GLN A 10 -8.85 8.59 -6.31
C GLN A 10 -8.50 8.45 -4.81
N LEU A 11 -7.68 7.47 -4.42
CA LEU A 11 -7.20 7.39 -3.03
C LEU A 11 -6.30 8.58 -2.68
N PHE A 12 -5.51 9.04 -3.64
CA PHE A 12 -4.74 10.27 -3.56
C PHE A 12 -5.07 11.11 -4.79
N ILE A 13 -5.33 12.40 -4.56
CA ILE A 13 -5.64 13.38 -5.59
C ILE A 13 -4.71 14.56 -5.35
N ASP A 14 -3.94 14.91 -6.35
CA ASP A 14 -3.18 16.15 -6.36
C ASP A 14 -4.07 17.29 -6.86
N ALA A 15 -4.02 18.45 -6.21
CA ALA A 15 -4.88 19.58 -6.57
C ALA A 15 -4.43 20.28 -7.85
N ASP A 16 -3.14 20.21 -8.15
CA ASP A 16 -2.49 20.83 -9.30
C ASP A 16 -2.33 19.82 -10.47
N ASP A 17 -2.83 18.59 -10.30
CA ASP A 17 -2.75 17.47 -11.24
C ASP A 17 -1.30 17.03 -11.52
N ASP A 18 -0.43 17.17 -10.53
CA ASP A 18 0.96 16.74 -10.60
C ASP A 18 1.10 15.21 -10.58
N PHE A 19 2.23 14.71 -11.11
CA PHE A 19 2.51 13.29 -11.11
C PHE A 19 2.79 12.78 -9.69
N LEU A 20 1.96 11.83 -9.23
CA LEU A 20 2.14 11.19 -7.93
C LEU A 20 2.98 9.92 -8.02
N THR A 21 4.07 9.88 -7.27
CA THR A 21 4.80 8.64 -6.99
C THR A 21 4.10 7.86 -5.89
N LEU A 22 3.81 6.58 -6.13
CA LEU A 22 3.13 5.70 -5.18
C LEU A 22 4.05 4.62 -4.62
N THR A 23 3.95 4.37 -3.31
CA THR A 23 4.57 3.22 -2.65
C THR A 23 3.55 2.41 -1.87
N VAL A 24 3.75 1.10 -1.81
CA VAL A 24 2.86 0.16 -1.12
C VAL A 24 3.69 -0.74 -0.22
N ARG A 25 3.23 -0.95 1.01
CA ARG A 25 3.87 -1.83 2.01
C ARG A 25 2.84 -2.66 2.73
N ILE A 26 3.18 -3.92 3.02
CA ILE A 26 2.36 -4.83 3.83
C ILE A 26 3.22 -5.39 4.97
N ASN A 27 2.65 -5.47 6.16
CA ASN A 27 3.35 -5.95 7.37
C ASN A 27 3.21 -7.47 7.61
N VAL A 28 2.94 -8.26 6.57
CA VAL A 28 2.72 -9.71 6.68
C VAL A 28 3.93 -10.48 6.13
N PRO A 29 4.68 -11.22 6.98
CA PRO A 29 5.79 -12.03 6.52
C PRO A 29 5.36 -13.05 5.45
N GLY A 30 6.07 -13.05 4.31
CA GLY A 30 5.79 -13.94 3.19
C GLY A 30 4.80 -13.39 2.15
N LEU A 31 4.15 -12.26 2.42
CA LEU A 31 3.39 -11.52 1.42
C LEU A 31 4.23 -10.40 0.81
N LYS A 32 3.94 -10.06 -0.45
CA LYS A 32 4.49 -8.92 -1.17
C LYS A 32 3.36 -8.06 -1.70
N ALA A 33 3.53 -6.75 -1.67
CA ALA A 33 2.61 -5.79 -2.26
C ALA A 33 3.29 -5.05 -3.42
N ARG A 34 2.56 -4.82 -4.51
CA ARG A 34 3.05 -4.08 -5.69
C ARG A 34 1.93 -3.24 -6.28
N ASN A 35 2.27 -2.11 -6.89
CA ASN A 35 1.34 -1.32 -7.69
C ASN A 35 1.66 -1.50 -9.18
N LEU A 36 0.72 -2.06 -9.95
CA LEU A 36 0.81 -2.25 -11.40
C LEU A 36 -0.40 -1.64 -12.13
N GLY A 37 -0.93 -0.52 -11.61
CA GLY A 37 -2.23 0.06 -11.99
C GLY A 37 -3.38 -0.42 -11.09
N THR A 38 -3.18 -1.52 -10.39
CA THR A 38 -3.99 -1.98 -9.26
C THR A 38 -3.02 -2.47 -8.21
N VAL A 39 -3.33 -2.25 -6.93
CA VAL A 39 -2.51 -2.79 -5.85
C VAL A 39 -2.75 -4.29 -5.75
N GLN A 40 -1.69 -5.06 -5.93
CA GLN A 40 -1.70 -6.51 -5.80
C GLN A 40 -0.95 -6.94 -4.55
N ILE A 41 -1.58 -7.78 -3.74
CA ILE A 41 -0.98 -8.46 -2.60
C ILE A 41 -0.94 -9.95 -2.89
N LEU A 42 0.27 -10.52 -2.89
CA LEU A 42 0.47 -11.91 -3.30
C LEU A 42 1.50 -12.62 -2.43
N GLY A 43 1.32 -13.92 -2.25
CA GLY A 43 2.29 -14.80 -1.61
C GLY A 43 1.65 -15.80 -0.65
N THR A 44 2.48 -16.35 0.22
CA THR A 44 2.05 -17.27 1.27
C THR A 44 2.57 -16.72 2.58
N ALA A 45 1.66 -16.37 3.50
CA ALA A 45 2.06 -15.93 4.82
C ALA A 45 2.84 -17.04 5.52
N THR A 46 3.98 -16.69 6.12
CA THR A 46 4.86 -17.66 6.79
C THR A 46 4.60 -17.78 8.29
N LYS A 47 3.77 -16.89 8.85
CA LYS A 47 3.34 -16.86 10.25
C LYS A 47 1.92 -16.30 10.34
N ALA A 48 1.19 -16.68 11.41
CA ALA A 48 -0.08 -16.06 11.73
C ALA A 48 0.11 -14.57 12.08
N VAL A 49 -0.85 -13.73 11.67
CA VAL A 49 -0.82 -12.28 11.91
C VAL A 49 -2.23 -11.82 12.29
N ALA A 50 -2.37 -11.33 13.52
CA ALA A 50 -3.67 -10.91 14.07
C ALA A 50 -4.16 -9.56 13.53
N GLN A 51 -3.23 -8.64 13.23
CA GLN A 51 -3.55 -7.30 12.70
C GLN A 51 -2.70 -7.00 11.46
N PRO A 52 -2.98 -7.64 10.32
CA PRO A 52 -2.33 -7.29 9.08
C PRO A 52 -2.74 -5.90 8.62
N GLN A 53 -1.79 -5.13 8.11
CA GLN A 53 -1.97 -3.75 7.67
C GLN A 53 -1.29 -3.53 6.32
N LEU A 54 -2.02 -2.87 5.43
CA LEU A 54 -1.54 -2.33 4.16
C LEU A 54 -1.34 -0.82 4.32
N MET A 55 -0.14 -0.33 4.04
CA MET A 55 0.14 1.10 3.93
C MET A 55 0.35 1.44 2.45
N ILE A 56 -0.36 2.47 1.98
CA ILE A 56 -0.15 3.08 0.67
C ILE A 56 0.26 4.52 0.92
N ALA A 57 1.29 4.98 0.23
CA ALA A 57 1.73 6.36 0.34
C ALA A 57 1.92 6.99 -1.03
N ALA A 58 1.57 8.26 -1.13
CA ALA A 58 1.77 9.10 -2.29
C ALA A 58 2.68 10.28 -1.94
N ARG A 59 3.46 10.70 -2.93
CA ARG A 59 4.23 11.94 -2.89
C ARG A 59 4.25 12.52 -4.29
N ASP A 60 4.03 13.81 -4.41
CA ASP A 60 4.30 14.54 -5.65
C ASP A 60 5.82 14.65 -5.92
N ASP A 61 6.19 15.33 -7.00
CA ASP A 61 7.57 15.63 -7.37
C ASP A 61 8.01 17.08 -7.05
N HIS A 62 7.13 17.89 -6.45
CA HIS A 62 7.37 19.32 -6.16
C HIS A 62 7.65 19.63 -4.69
N HIS A 63 7.07 18.91 -3.73
CA HIS A 63 7.07 19.26 -2.30
C HIS A 63 8.10 18.49 -1.44
N GLY A 64 9.29 18.26 -2.01
CA GLY A 64 10.46 17.72 -1.30
C GLY A 64 10.60 16.20 -1.33
N SER A 65 11.75 15.70 -0.86
CA SER A 65 12.10 14.27 -0.96
C SER A 65 12.00 13.49 0.35
N ASP A 66 11.74 14.17 1.46
CA ASP A 66 11.88 13.62 2.80
C ASP A 66 10.64 12.80 3.22
N ASP A 67 10.74 12.06 4.32
CA ASP A 67 9.66 11.20 4.81
C ASP A 67 8.35 11.96 5.12
N GLN A 68 8.44 13.27 5.40
CA GLN A 68 7.29 14.13 5.67
C GLN A 68 6.53 14.55 4.41
N ALA A 69 7.14 14.44 3.23
CA ALA A 69 6.48 14.74 1.96
C ALA A 69 5.46 13.65 1.56
N TRP A 70 5.51 12.47 2.20
CA TRP A 70 4.60 11.37 1.90
C TRP A 70 3.28 11.50 2.67
N VAL A 71 2.18 11.57 1.94
CA VAL A 71 0.84 11.34 2.49
C VAL A 71 0.59 9.83 2.55
N LYS A 72 0.07 9.32 3.67
CA LYS A 72 -0.06 7.88 3.94
C LYS A 72 -1.50 7.51 4.26
N ALA A 73 -2.00 6.46 3.62
CA ALA A 73 -3.24 5.78 3.95
C ALA A 73 -2.94 4.39 4.51
N TYR A 74 -3.68 4.00 5.55
CA TYR A 74 -3.53 2.72 6.23
C TYR A 74 -4.85 1.96 6.16
N PHE A 75 -4.77 0.66 5.83
CA PHE A 75 -5.92 -0.24 5.75
C PHE A 75 -5.66 -1.44 6.63
N ASP A 76 -6.57 -1.69 7.56
CA ASP A 76 -6.58 -2.92 8.33
C ASP A 76 -7.18 -4.04 7.49
N LEU A 77 -6.51 -5.19 7.46
CA LEU A 77 -6.95 -6.37 6.72
C LEU A 77 -7.38 -7.47 7.72
N PRO A 78 -8.18 -8.46 7.27
CA PRO A 78 -8.56 -9.60 8.11
C PRO A 78 -7.33 -10.37 8.62
N ALA A 79 -7.44 -10.95 9.82
CA ALA A 79 -6.41 -11.80 10.40
C ALA A 79 -6.06 -12.98 9.46
N ILE A 80 -4.79 -13.40 9.49
CA ILE A 80 -4.27 -14.49 8.66
C ILE A 80 -3.77 -15.63 9.55
N GLY A 81 -4.18 -16.86 9.22
CA GLY A 81 -3.69 -18.08 9.85
C GLY A 81 -4.37 -18.42 11.18
N GLU A 82 -5.63 -18.01 11.35
CA GLU A 82 -6.53 -18.60 12.35
C GLU A 82 -6.90 -20.05 12.00
#